data_AF-A0A662DT56-F1
#
_entry.id   AF-A0A662DT56-F1
#
_cell.length_a   1.000
_cell.length_b   1.000
_cell.length_c   1.000
_cell.angle_alpha   90.00
_cell.angle_beta   90.00
_cell.angle_gamma   90.00
#
_symmetry.space_group_name_H-M   'P 1'
#
loop_
_entity.id
_entity.type
_entity.pdbx_description
1 polymer ?
#
loop_
_entity_poly.entity_id
_entity_poly.type
_entity_poly.pdbx_seq_one_letter_code
_entity_poly.pdbx_strand_id
1 'polypeptide(L)'
;MKKTQIVVLCIVSPLLACASGSQTSHLFQKNPSVTISSQELRVQVRSLARPLAGILEKTADEIIAQSDDPIVRQKVLRTKTEAIPALFEALFRKDPGAALIDASALVEQIRQEFTDGSNMVLNDEEKQIILRAAEDMKHRLQEVYLATGASQEDIDQFWMEVEGWARRHPIEGNFAIRDSTANLLAKSNAATGGGLGAAISSAQDELADLAVRADLYAEHLPRQARWQAQLLIEEMMAEQIVAQA
;
A
#
# COMPACT_ATOMS: atom_id res chain seq x y z
N MET A 1 -8.26 -32.48 74.75
CA MET A 1 -6.94 -31.88 75.03
C MET A 1 -5.84 -32.85 74.60
N LYS A 2 -5.24 -32.66 73.42
CA LYS A 2 -3.94 -33.24 73.02
C LYS A 2 -3.32 -32.33 71.96
N LYS A 3 -2.03 -32.06 72.16
CA LYS A 3 -1.23 -30.96 71.62
C LYS A 3 -0.72 -31.23 70.19
N THR A 4 -0.72 -30.16 69.41
CA THR A 4 0.29 -29.70 68.43
C THR A 4 1.33 -30.70 67.91
N GLN A 5 1.38 -30.90 66.59
CA GLN A 5 2.63 -30.85 65.81
C GLN A 5 2.33 -30.28 64.41
N ILE A 6 2.74 -29.03 64.18
CA ILE A 6 2.81 -28.44 62.85
C ILE A 6 4.14 -28.90 62.25
N VAL A 7 4.07 -29.74 61.23
CA VAL A 7 5.25 -30.11 60.42
C VAL A 7 5.41 -29.01 59.37
N VAL A 8 6.30 -28.06 59.65
CA VAL A 8 6.81 -27.10 58.66
C VAL A 8 7.76 -27.85 57.74
N LEU A 9 7.28 -28.21 56.55
CA LEU A 9 8.11 -28.79 55.50
C LEU A 9 8.78 -27.66 54.72
N CYS A 10 9.98 -27.26 55.17
CA CYS A 10 10.90 -26.43 54.39
C CYS A 10 11.42 -27.23 53.19
N ILE A 11 10.82 -27.05 52.01
CA ILE A 11 11.42 -27.50 50.75
C ILE A 11 12.28 -26.38 50.20
N VAL A 12 13.58 -26.65 50.23
CA VAL A 12 14.68 -25.82 49.76
C VAL A 12 14.93 -26.14 48.27
N SER A 13 14.78 -25.11 47.41
CA SER A 13 15.52 -24.87 46.14
C SER A 13 15.28 -25.83 44.94
N PRO A 14 15.30 -25.33 43.67
CA PRO A 14 16.43 -24.57 43.13
C PRO A 14 16.10 -23.23 42.47
N LEU A 15 17.09 -22.36 42.60
CA LEU A 15 17.39 -21.24 41.71
C LEU A 15 17.32 -21.72 40.25
N LEU A 16 16.22 -21.42 39.57
CA LEU A 16 16.21 -21.36 38.12
C LEU A 16 16.98 -20.10 37.73
N ALA A 17 18.27 -20.30 37.49
CA ALA A 17 19.06 -19.40 36.67
C ALA A 17 18.31 -19.20 35.36
N CYS A 18 17.75 -18.00 35.17
CA CYS A 18 17.48 -17.50 33.83
C CYS A 18 18.85 -17.33 33.16
N ALA A 19 19.35 -18.41 32.55
CA ALA A 19 20.37 -18.30 31.54
C ALA A 19 19.77 -17.40 30.46
N SER A 20 20.23 -16.15 30.41
CA SER A 20 20.06 -15.25 29.29
C SER A 20 20.77 -15.87 28.08
N GLY A 21 20.17 -16.92 27.51
CA GLY A 21 20.48 -17.35 26.18
C GLY A 21 20.13 -16.17 25.30
N SER A 22 21.15 -15.47 24.81
CA SER A 22 20.97 -14.57 23.68
C SER A 22 20.30 -15.40 22.59
N GLN A 23 19.00 -15.22 22.39
CA GLN A 23 18.36 -15.57 21.14
C GLN A 23 18.95 -14.63 20.11
N THR A 24 20.12 -15.02 19.60
CA THR A 24 20.64 -14.51 18.36
C THR A 24 19.55 -14.79 17.34
N SER A 25 18.78 -13.76 17.01
CA SER A 25 17.78 -13.85 15.96
C SER A 25 18.49 -14.34 14.71
N HIS A 26 18.11 -15.51 14.22
CA HIS A 26 18.60 -16.09 12.96
C HIS A 26 18.21 -15.24 11.71
N LEU A 27 17.75 -14.00 11.92
CA LEU A 27 17.19 -13.11 10.91
C LEU A 27 18.20 -12.59 9.88
N PHE A 28 19.50 -12.87 10.03
CA PHE A 28 20.52 -12.39 9.08
C PHE A 28 21.62 -13.44 8.84
N GLN A 29 21.25 -14.63 8.38
CA GLN A 29 22.15 -15.38 7.49
C GLN A 29 21.70 -15.14 6.05
N LYS A 30 22.22 -14.05 5.47
CA LYS A 30 22.05 -13.73 4.06
C LYS A 30 22.77 -14.81 3.24
N ASN A 31 21.99 -15.80 2.82
CA ASN A 31 22.44 -16.78 1.84
C ASN A 31 22.35 -16.09 0.47
N PRO A 32 23.45 -15.97 -0.31
CA PRO A 32 23.46 -15.23 -1.58
C PRO A 32 22.55 -15.79 -2.68
N SER A 33 21.83 -16.88 -2.41
CA SER A 33 20.87 -17.54 -3.31
C SER A 33 19.40 -17.41 -2.91
N VAL A 34 19.07 -16.65 -1.85
CA VAL A 34 17.70 -16.59 -1.32
C VAL A 34 16.97 -15.33 -1.80
N THR A 35 16.14 -15.52 -2.83
CA THR A 35 14.89 -14.79 -3.12
C THR A 35 14.08 -14.63 -1.82
N ILE A 36 13.69 -13.42 -1.42
CA ILE A 36 12.98 -13.18 -0.15
C ILE A 36 11.79 -14.13 0.03
N SER A 37 11.54 -14.53 1.28
CA SER A 37 10.39 -15.39 1.59
C SER A 37 9.06 -14.67 1.35
N SER A 38 7.95 -15.40 1.14
CA SER A 38 6.63 -14.78 1.00
C SER A 38 6.19 -13.99 2.23
N GLN A 39 6.65 -14.37 3.43
CA GLN A 39 6.43 -13.59 4.66
C GLN A 39 7.21 -12.27 4.64
N GLU A 40 8.46 -12.30 4.19
CA GLU A 40 9.29 -11.11 4.06
C GLU A 40 8.76 -10.17 2.97
N LEU A 41 8.35 -10.70 1.81
CA LEU A 41 7.69 -9.93 0.76
C LEU A 41 6.41 -9.25 1.28
N ARG A 42 5.57 -9.99 2.04
CA ARG A 42 4.38 -9.41 2.67
C ARG A 42 4.72 -8.25 3.61
N VAL A 43 5.76 -8.38 4.44
CA VAL A 43 6.21 -7.29 5.32
C VAL A 43 6.67 -6.08 4.51
N GLN A 44 7.47 -6.30 3.47
CA GLN A 44 7.96 -5.21 2.61
C GLN A 44 6.80 -4.49 1.90
N VAL A 45 5.89 -5.24 1.26
CA VAL A 45 4.70 -4.68 0.59
C VAL A 45 3.84 -3.89 1.56
N ARG A 46 3.55 -4.42 2.76
CA ARG A 46 2.73 -3.70 3.76
C ARG A 46 3.43 -2.47 4.32
N SER A 47 4.76 -2.48 4.40
CA SER A 47 5.52 -1.30 4.84
C SER A 47 5.39 -0.12 3.88
N LEU A 48 4.99 -0.37 2.62
CA LEU A 48 4.70 0.68 1.64
C LEU A 48 3.40 1.45 1.93
N ALA A 49 2.50 0.94 2.76
CA ALA A 49 1.18 1.57 2.99
C ALA A 49 1.29 3.03 3.45
N ARG A 50 2.08 3.28 4.49
CA ARG A 50 2.30 4.64 5.02
C ARG A 50 2.98 5.57 4.02
N PRO A 51 4.17 5.24 3.45
CA PRO A 51 4.85 6.17 2.54
C PRO A 51 4.05 6.43 1.26
N LEU A 52 3.39 5.43 0.68
CA LEU A 52 2.60 5.63 -0.53
C LEU A 52 1.34 6.48 -0.26
N ALA A 53 0.63 6.24 0.85
CA ALA A 53 -0.50 7.10 1.24
C ALA A 53 -0.06 8.53 1.55
N GLY A 54 1.11 8.71 2.19
CA GLY A 54 1.68 10.02 2.47
C GLY A 54 2.07 10.79 1.20
N ILE A 55 2.58 10.10 0.17
CA ILE A 55 2.83 10.71 -1.15
C ILE A 55 1.50 11.19 -1.75
N LEU A 56 0.48 10.33 -1.84
CA LEU A 56 -0.83 10.71 -2.37
C LEU A 56 -1.46 11.89 -1.62
N GLU A 57 -1.43 11.87 -0.29
CA GLU A 57 -1.96 12.92 0.57
C GLU A 57 -1.24 14.25 0.28
N LYS A 58 0.10 14.24 0.32
CA LYS A 58 0.92 15.43 0.08
C LYS A 58 0.71 16.00 -1.32
N THR A 59 0.72 15.15 -2.35
CA THR A 59 0.54 15.56 -3.75
C THR A 59 -0.81 16.22 -3.95
N ALA A 60 -1.88 15.64 -3.41
CA ALA A 60 -3.22 16.22 -3.50
C ALA A 60 -3.31 17.55 -2.75
N ASP A 61 -2.75 17.65 -1.54
CA ASP A 61 -2.76 18.89 -0.77
C ASP A 61 -1.95 20.00 -1.47
N GLU A 62 -0.84 19.64 -2.12
CA GLU A 62 -0.02 20.58 -2.89
C GLU A 62 -0.78 21.14 -4.10
N ILE A 63 -1.48 20.30 -4.85
CA ILE A 63 -2.30 20.75 -5.99
C ILE A 63 -3.49 21.59 -5.51
N ILE A 64 -4.20 21.16 -4.46
CA ILE A 64 -5.35 21.90 -3.91
C ILE A 64 -4.91 23.30 -3.43
N ALA A 65 -3.71 23.44 -2.86
CA ALA A 65 -3.21 24.72 -2.39
C ALA A 65 -2.76 25.67 -3.51
N GLN A 66 -2.40 25.14 -4.68
CA GLN A 66 -1.91 25.92 -5.82
C GLN A 66 -2.98 26.20 -6.88
N SER A 67 -4.06 25.41 -6.90
CA SER A 67 -5.09 25.50 -7.93
C SER A 67 -6.19 26.49 -7.55
N ASP A 68 -6.42 27.48 -8.41
CA ASP A 68 -7.56 28.38 -8.32
C ASP A 68 -8.84 27.80 -8.95
N ASP A 69 -8.73 26.67 -9.69
CA ASP A 69 -9.87 26.03 -10.34
C ASP A 69 -10.63 25.13 -9.33
N PRO A 70 -11.88 25.47 -8.96
CA PRO A 70 -12.66 24.67 -8.03
C PRO A 70 -12.92 23.24 -8.54
N ILE A 71 -12.99 23.03 -9.86
CA ILE A 71 -13.17 21.70 -10.46
C ILE A 71 -11.93 20.84 -10.20
N VAL A 72 -10.74 21.43 -10.37
CA VAL A 72 -9.46 20.76 -10.07
C VAL A 72 -9.37 20.39 -8.60
N ARG A 73 -9.63 21.34 -7.69
CA ARG A 73 -9.60 21.07 -6.25
C ARG A 73 -10.58 19.97 -5.85
N GLN A 74 -11.81 20.01 -6.36
CA GLN A 74 -12.82 19.00 -6.06
C GLN A 74 -12.40 17.61 -6.56
N LYS A 75 -11.92 17.51 -7.81
CA LYS A 75 -11.48 16.23 -8.39
C LYS A 75 -10.29 15.66 -7.64
N VAL A 76 -9.27 16.48 -7.34
CA VAL A 76 -8.08 16.05 -6.60
C VAL A 76 -8.43 15.61 -5.18
N LEU A 77 -9.33 16.33 -4.51
CA LEU A 77 -9.80 15.96 -3.18
C LEU A 77 -10.58 14.65 -3.18
N ARG A 78 -11.46 14.45 -4.18
CA ARG A 78 -12.16 13.18 -4.39
C ARG A 78 -11.15 12.05 -4.64
N THR A 79 -10.20 12.25 -5.55
CA THR A 79 -9.17 11.25 -5.84
C THR A 79 -8.36 10.89 -4.59
N LYS A 80 -7.91 11.86 -3.78
CA LYS A 80 -7.23 11.56 -2.50
C LYS A 80 -8.09 10.70 -1.58
N THR A 81 -9.36 11.07 -1.45
CA THR A 81 -10.31 10.41 -0.55
C THR A 81 -10.56 8.95 -0.95
N GLU A 82 -10.61 8.67 -2.26
CA GLU A 82 -10.90 7.35 -2.80
C GLU A 82 -9.65 6.48 -3.05
N ALA A 83 -8.54 7.08 -3.49
CA ALA A 83 -7.32 6.38 -3.86
C ALA A 83 -6.57 5.82 -2.64
N ILE A 84 -6.58 6.52 -1.50
CA ILE A 84 -5.89 6.05 -0.29
C ILE A 84 -6.50 4.75 0.26
N PRO A 85 -7.83 4.63 0.42
CA PRO A 85 -8.46 3.36 0.76
C PRO A 85 -8.18 2.26 -0.27
N ALA A 86 -8.28 2.55 -1.57
CA ALA A 86 -7.99 1.59 -2.63
C ALA A 86 -6.54 1.10 -2.59
N LEU A 87 -5.60 1.98 -2.24
CA LEU A 87 -4.19 1.63 -2.04
C LEU A 87 -4.01 0.67 -0.87
N PHE A 88 -4.71 0.87 0.24
CA PHE A 88 -4.68 -0.09 1.34
C PHE A 88 -5.30 -1.42 0.93
N GLU A 89 -6.40 -1.43 0.18
CA GLU A 89 -6.96 -2.68 -0.32
C GLU A 89 -5.99 -3.45 -1.21
N ALA A 90 -5.27 -2.74 -2.09
CA ALA A 90 -4.23 -3.33 -2.95
C ALA A 90 -3.06 -3.89 -2.13
N LEU A 91 -2.51 -3.13 -1.17
CA LEU A 91 -1.33 -3.54 -0.39
C LEU A 91 -1.62 -4.63 0.65
N PHE A 92 -2.89 -4.77 1.07
CA PHE A 92 -3.31 -5.74 2.09
C PHE A 92 -4.00 -6.99 1.50
N ARG A 93 -3.82 -7.28 0.21
CA ARG A 93 -4.22 -8.58 -0.34
C ARG A 93 -3.50 -9.72 0.38
N LYS A 94 -4.18 -10.87 0.50
CA LYS A 94 -3.66 -12.04 1.21
C LYS A 94 -2.35 -12.57 0.60
N ASP A 95 -2.34 -12.64 -0.73
CA ASP A 95 -1.16 -12.99 -1.50
C ASP A 95 -0.29 -11.74 -1.73
N PRO A 96 0.97 -11.73 -1.27
CA PRO A 96 1.80 -10.54 -1.32
C PRO A 96 2.36 -10.22 -2.72
N GLY A 97 2.45 -11.22 -3.61
CA GLY A 97 2.76 -10.98 -5.03
C GLY A 97 1.60 -10.28 -5.73
N ALA A 98 0.38 -10.78 -5.53
CA ALA A 98 -0.83 -10.14 -6.00
C ALA A 98 -0.98 -8.73 -5.42
N ALA A 99 -0.64 -8.51 -4.15
CA ALA A 99 -0.67 -7.18 -3.53
C ALA A 99 0.28 -6.20 -4.24
N LEU A 100 1.51 -6.64 -4.53
CA LEU A 100 2.51 -5.81 -5.20
C LEU A 100 2.09 -5.46 -6.64
N ILE A 101 1.56 -6.43 -7.39
CA ILE A 101 1.03 -6.20 -8.75
C ILE A 101 -0.17 -5.25 -8.71
N ASP A 102 -1.07 -5.45 -7.74
CA ASP A 102 -2.29 -4.64 -7.62
C ASP A 102 -1.97 -3.17 -7.30
N ALA A 103 -0.98 -2.95 -6.43
CA ALA A 103 -0.47 -1.63 -6.10
C ALA A 103 0.25 -0.98 -7.30
N SER A 104 1.06 -1.71 -8.06
CA SER A 104 1.68 -1.21 -9.30
C SER A 104 0.64 -0.73 -10.30
N ALA A 105 -0.40 -1.53 -10.53
CA ALA A 105 -1.50 -1.16 -11.41
C ALA A 105 -2.25 0.08 -10.92
N LEU A 106 -2.53 0.17 -9.61
CA LEU A 106 -3.21 1.32 -9.03
C LEU A 106 -2.39 2.61 -9.17
N VAL A 107 -1.09 2.58 -8.90
CA VAL A 107 -0.21 3.76 -9.06
C VAL A 107 -0.26 4.28 -10.48
N GLU A 108 -0.23 3.37 -11.46
CA GLU A 108 -0.24 3.75 -12.86
C GLU A 108 -1.62 4.25 -13.32
N GLN A 109 -2.71 3.66 -12.83
CA GLN A 109 -4.05 4.19 -13.05
C GLN A 109 -4.23 5.60 -12.44
N ILE A 110 -3.71 5.85 -11.24
CA ILE A 110 -3.72 7.18 -10.62
C ILE A 110 -2.95 8.18 -11.49
N ARG A 111 -1.78 7.79 -12.00
CA ARG A 111 -0.99 8.64 -12.91
C ARG A 111 -1.81 9.00 -14.16
N GLN A 112 -2.37 7.99 -14.82
CA GLN A 112 -3.12 8.15 -16.07
C GLN A 112 -4.43 8.92 -15.91
N GLU A 113 -5.12 8.78 -14.76
CA GLU A 113 -6.33 9.55 -14.42
C GLU A 113 -6.11 11.06 -14.59
N PHE A 114 -4.89 11.54 -14.32
CA PHE A 114 -4.55 12.96 -14.39
C PHE A 114 -3.73 13.35 -15.63
N THR A 115 -3.02 12.43 -16.27
CA THR A 115 -2.16 12.76 -17.42
C THR A 115 -2.77 12.39 -18.77
N ASP A 116 -3.50 11.27 -18.85
CA ASP A 116 -3.78 10.59 -20.13
C ASP A 116 -5.29 10.44 -20.44
N GLY A 117 -6.19 10.85 -19.55
CA GLY A 117 -7.64 10.61 -19.74
C GLY A 117 -8.60 11.60 -19.08
N SER A 118 -8.09 12.64 -18.42
CA SER A 118 -8.94 13.57 -17.70
C SER A 118 -9.47 14.67 -18.64
N ASN A 119 -10.80 14.85 -18.68
CA ASN A 119 -11.44 16.06 -19.24
C ASN A 119 -11.05 17.34 -18.45
N MET A 120 -10.27 17.21 -17.38
CA MET A 120 -9.72 18.29 -16.57
C MET A 120 -8.42 18.80 -17.19
N VAL A 121 -8.34 20.11 -17.37
CA VAL A 121 -7.14 20.79 -17.86
C VAL A 121 -6.27 21.12 -16.65
N LEU A 122 -5.46 20.16 -16.22
CA LEU A 122 -4.34 20.47 -15.32
C LEU A 122 -3.33 21.35 -16.05
N ASN A 123 -2.79 22.34 -15.35
CA ASN A 123 -1.66 23.11 -15.83
C ASN A 123 -0.37 22.28 -15.80
N ASP A 124 0.70 22.77 -16.43
CA ASP A 124 1.94 22.01 -16.57
C ASP A 124 2.62 21.76 -15.21
N GLU A 125 2.52 22.69 -14.26
CA GLU A 125 3.09 22.52 -12.91
C GLU A 125 2.36 21.44 -12.11
N GLU A 126 1.03 21.45 -12.12
CA GLU A 126 0.19 20.42 -11.50
C GLU A 126 0.47 19.04 -12.10
N LYS A 127 0.60 18.95 -13.43
CA LYS A 127 1.01 17.69 -14.09
C LYS A 127 2.38 17.21 -13.60
N GLN A 128 3.37 18.10 -13.48
CA GLN A 128 4.69 17.72 -12.98
C GLN A 128 4.68 17.28 -11.50
N ILE A 129 3.79 17.85 -10.67
CA ILE A 129 3.60 17.38 -9.29
C ILE A 129 3.12 15.93 -9.28
N ILE A 130 2.15 15.58 -10.13
CA ILE A 130 1.60 14.22 -10.22
C ILE A 130 2.61 13.24 -10.81
N LEU A 131 3.30 13.62 -11.89
CA LEU A 131 4.30 12.76 -12.53
C LEU A 131 5.45 12.42 -11.56
N ARG A 132 5.94 13.40 -10.80
CA ARG A 132 6.96 13.16 -9.76
C ARG A 132 6.45 12.21 -8.68
N ALA A 133 5.22 12.41 -8.20
CA ALA A 133 4.62 11.54 -7.20
C ALA A 133 4.47 10.10 -7.69
N ALA A 134 3.98 9.91 -8.92
CA ALA A 134 3.83 8.59 -9.52
C ALA A 134 5.18 7.89 -9.69
N GLU A 135 6.22 8.60 -10.12
CA GLU A 135 7.57 8.04 -10.26
C GLU A 135 8.18 7.67 -8.89
N ASP A 136 8.00 8.50 -7.86
CA ASP A 136 8.44 8.20 -6.50
C ASP A 136 7.75 6.93 -5.95
N MET A 137 6.45 6.78 -6.20
CA MET A 137 5.69 5.59 -5.80
C MET A 137 6.13 4.35 -6.58
N LYS A 138 6.35 4.48 -7.89
CA LYS A 138 6.86 3.43 -8.77
C LYS A 138 8.23 2.94 -8.33
N HIS A 139 9.16 3.85 -8.05
CA HIS A 139 10.50 3.51 -7.58
C HIS A 139 10.46 2.65 -6.30
N ARG A 140 9.63 3.01 -5.33
CA ARG A 140 9.46 2.23 -4.09
C ARG A 140 8.91 0.83 -4.33
N LEU A 141 8.02 0.67 -5.30
CA LEU A 141 7.52 -0.65 -5.71
C LEU A 141 8.61 -1.46 -6.42
N GLN A 142 9.42 -0.81 -7.28
CA GLN A 142 10.57 -1.43 -7.94
C GLN A 142 11.62 -1.94 -6.95
N GLU A 143 11.88 -1.22 -5.86
CA GLU A 143 12.78 -1.67 -4.78
C GLU A 143 12.32 -3.02 -4.18
N VAL A 144 11.01 -3.22 -4.02
CA VAL A 144 10.46 -4.50 -3.54
C VAL A 144 10.62 -5.61 -4.57
N TYR A 145 10.42 -5.32 -5.87
CA TYR A 145 10.69 -6.30 -6.93
C TYR A 145 12.17 -6.69 -7.01
N LEU A 146 13.09 -5.74 -6.86
CA LEU A 146 14.53 -6.02 -6.81
C LEU A 146 14.86 -6.95 -5.62
N ALA A 147 14.20 -6.78 -4.48
CA ALA A 147 14.38 -7.65 -3.32
C ALA A 147 13.92 -9.10 -3.58
N THR A 148 13.02 -9.35 -4.54
CA THR A 148 12.69 -10.72 -4.97
C THR A 148 13.76 -11.36 -5.83
N GLY A 149 14.84 -10.65 -6.17
CA GLY A 149 15.87 -11.11 -7.10
C GLY A 149 15.44 -11.01 -8.57
N ALA A 150 14.40 -10.23 -8.87
CA ALA A 150 14.07 -9.89 -10.25
C ALA A 150 15.18 -9.02 -10.87
N SER A 151 15.47 -9.21 -12.15
CA SER A 151 16.41 -8.33 -12.85
C SER A 151 15.76 -6.98 -13.16
N GLN A 152 16.56 -5.94 -13.40
CA GLN A 152 16.02 -4.65 -13.85
C GLN A 152 15.25 -4.78 -15.17
N GLU A 153 15.71 -5.64 -16.08
CA GLU A 153 15.04 -5.92 -17.35
C GLU A 153 13.64 -6.53 -17.15
N ASP A 154 13.51 -7.50 -16.24
CA ASP A 154 12.21 -8.09 -15.89
C ASP A 154 11.26 -7.05 -15.29
N ILE A 155 11.79 -6.16 -14.44
CA ILE A 155 11.02 -5.09 -13.81
C ILE A 155 10.54 -4.07 -14.85
N ASP A 156 11.42 -3.64 -15.75
CA ASP A 156 11.07 -2.69 -16.81
C ASP A 156 10.02 -3.29 -17.76
N GLN A 157 10.17 -4.56 -18.13
CA GLN A 157 9.19 -5.30 -18.92
C GLN A 157 7.83 -5.39 -18.22
N PHE A 158 7.83 -5.71 -16.93
CA PHE A 158 6.62 -5.74 -16.12
C PHE A 158 5.93 -4.38 -16.07
N TRP A 159 6.66 -3.27 -15.91
CA TRP A 159 6.07 -1.94 -15.89
C TRP A 159 5.46 -1.53 -17.22
N MET A 160 6.04 -1.94 -18.36
CA MET A 160 5.41 -1.74 -19.67
C MET A 160 4.06 -2.49 -19.77
N GLU A 161 3.96 -3.68 -19.17
CA GLU A 161 2.71 -4.44 -19.13
C GLU A 161 1.66 -3.80 -18.21
N VAL A 162 2.09 -3.31 -17.04
CA VAL A 162 1.24 -2.58 -16.09
C VAL A 162 0.70 -1.31 -16.74
N GLU A 163 1.54 -0.52 -17.40
CA GLU A 163 1.15 0.70 -18.11
C GLU A 163 0.14 0.39 -19.20
N GLY A 164 0.42 -0.62 -20.04
CA GLY A 164 -0.50 -1.05 -21.08
C GLY A 164 -1.83 -1.57 -20.51
N TRP A 165 -1.81 -2.23 -19.36
CA TRP A 165 -3.02 -2.68 -18.67
C TRP A 165 -3.82 -1.51 -18.14
N ALA A 166 -3.21 -0.59 -17.40
CA ALA A 166 -3.87 0.59 -16.86
C ALA A 166 -4.57 1.42 -17.95
N ARG A 167 -3.94 1.59 -19.13
CA ARG A 167 -4.56 2.32 -20.25
C ARG A 167 -5.84 1.65 -20.79
N ARG A 168 -5.93 0.31 -20.69
CA ARG A 168 -7.11 -0.46 -21.11
C ARG A 168 -8.15 -0.60 -20.01
N HIS A 169 -7.78 -0.27 -18.78
CA HIS A 169 -8.59 -0.38 -17.59
C HIS A 169 -8.53 0.96 -16.83
N PRO A 170 -8.98 2.08 -17.42
CA PRO A 170 -8.99 3.37 -16.72
C PRO A 170 -9.93 3.32 -15.51
N ILE A 171 -9.79 4.29 -14.60
CA ILE A 171 -10.71 4.39 -13.46
C ILE A 171 -12.01 5.03 -13.95
N GLU A 172 -13.04 4.22 -14.12
CA GLU A 172 -14.36 4.72 -14.49
C GLU A 172 -15.12 5.18 -13.23
N GLY A 173 -15.20 6.49 -13.03
CA GLY A 173 -15.97 7.06 -11.92
C GLY A 173 -15.24 7.01 -10.57
N ASN A 174 -15.28 5.87 -9.88
CA ASN A 174 -14.72 5.72 -8.53
C ASN A 174 -13.69 4.58 -8.41
N PHE A 175 -12.82 4.67 -7.40
CA PHE A 175 -11.78 3.67 -7.17
C PHE A 175 -12.31 2.33 -6.61
N ALA A 176 -13.53 2.29 -6.07
CA ALA A 176 -14.11 1.10 -5.46
C ALA A 176 -14.57 0.05 -6.48
N ILE A 177 -14.82 0.45 -7.74
CA ILE A 177 -15.24 -0.45 -8.83
C ILE A 177 -14.09 -0.86 -9.76
N ARG A 178 -12.83 -0.62 -9.33
CA ARG A 178 -11.64 -0.87 -10.14
C ARG A 178 -11.53 -2.34 -10.58
N ASP A 179 -11.13 -2.54 -11.83
CA ASP A 179 -10.97 -3.87 -12.41
C ASP A 179 -9.95 -4.73 -11.66
N SER A 180 -10.21 -6.04 -11.63
CA SER A 180 -9.30 -6.99 -11.01
C SER A 180 -8.00 -7.14 -11.81
N THR A 181 -6.87 -7.04 -11.11
CA THR A 181 -5.54 -7.32 -11.65
C THR A 181 -5.22 -8.81 -11.79
N ALA A 182 -6.21 -9.69 -11.64
CA ALA A 182 -6.04 -11.15 -11.75
C ALA A 182 -5.41 -11.58 -13.09
N ASN A 183 -5.69 -10.88 -14.19
CA ASN A 183 -5.08 -11.15 -15.49
C ASN A 183 -3.60 -10.77 -15.55
N LEU A 184 -3.18 -9.70 -14.86
CA LEU A 184 -1.75 -9.36 -14.72
C LEU A 184 -1.02 -10.43 -13.91
N LEU A 185 -1.63 -10.87 -12.80
CA LEU A 185 -1.09 -11.95 -11.97
C LEU A 185 -0.98 -13.27 -12.76
N ALA A 186 -1.96 -13.61 -13.58
CA ALA A 186 -1.90 -14.81 -14.41
C ALA A 186 -0.77 -14.76 -15.44
N LYS A 187 -0.52 -13.59 -16.04
CA LYS A 187 0.58 -13.38 -17.00
C LYS A 187 1.94 -13.39 -16.34
N SER A 188 2.09 -12.75 -15.18
CA SER A 188 3.36 -12.76 -14.43
C SER A 188 3.74 -14.17 -14.01
N ASN A 189 2.77 -15.01 -13.65
CA ASN A 189 2.99 -16.43 -13.32
C ASN A 189 3.30 -17.30 -14.55
N ALA A 190 2.80 -16.94 -15.74
CA ALA A 190 3.06 -17.69 -16.98
C ALA A 190 4.39 -17.32 -17.65
N ALA A 191 4.87 -16.08 -17.45
CA ALA A 191 6.12 -15.59 -18.03
C ALA A 191 7.38 -16.02 -17.23
N THR A 192 7.21 -16.50 -15.99
CA THR A 192 8.32 -16.64 -15.04
C THR A 192 8.76 -18.10 -14.84
N GLY A 193 9.71 -18.53 -15.66
CA GLY A 193 10.65 -19.59 -15.31
C GLY A 193 11.75 -19.14 -14.32
N GLY A 194 11.70 -17.90 -13.79
CA GLY A 194 12.68 -17.33 -12.88
C GLY A 194 12.10 -16.32 -11.88
N GLY A 195 12.79 -16.16 -10.74
CA GLY A 195 12.71 -15.08 -9.73
C GLY A 195 11.31 -14.70 -9.20
N LEU A 196 10.57 -13.94 -10.00
CA LEU A 196 9.25 -13.38 -9.67
C LEU A 196 8.19 -14.47 -9.42
N GLY A 197 8.23 -15.60 -10.14
CA GLY A 197 7.27 -16.70 -9.94
C GLY A 197 7.55 -17.59 -8.72
N ALA A 198 8.80 -17.66 -8.25
CA ALA A 198 9.21 -18.53 -7.15
C ALA A 198 8.89 -17.96 -5.76
N ALA A 199 8.76 -16.64 -5.63
CA ALA A 199 8.44 -15.96 -4.37
C ALA A 199 6.94 -15.98 -4.01
N ILE A 200 6.07 -16.35 -4.97
CA ILE A 200 4.60 -16.26 -4.90
C ILE A 200 3.99 -17.65 -4.68
N SER A 201 4.52 -18.42 -3.72
CA SER A 201 3.85 -19.65 -3.24
C SER A 201 3.31 -19.46 -1.82
N SER A 202 2.05 -19.87 -1.64
CA SER A 202 1.09 -19.51 -0.60
C SER A 202 1.62 -19.45 0.84
N ALA A 203 1.13 -18.47 1.62
CA ALA A 203 1.30 -18.44 3.08
C ALA A 203 -0.02 -18.75 3.81
N GLN A 204 0.09 -19.52 4.89
CA GLN A 204 -0.93 -19.68 5.94
C GLN A 204 -0.63 -18.76 7.15
N ASP A 205 -1.71 -18.38 7.85
CA ASP A 205 -1.89 -17.66 9.13
C ASP A 205 -1.99 -16.11 9.19
N GLU A 206 -2.97 -15.65 10.00
CA GLU A 206 -3.87 -14.53 9.66
C GLU A 206 -4.24 -13.55 10.83
N LEU A 207 -3.48 -13.43 11.93
CA LEU A 207 -3.84 -12.51 13.04
C LEU A 207 -3.03 -11.21 13.11
N ALA A 208 -1.72 -11.25 12.83
CA ALA A 208 -0.88 -10.05 12.85
C ALA A 208 -1.28 -9.02 11.78
N ASP A 209 -1.91 -9.49 10.70
CA ASP A 209 -2.41 -8.64 9.62
C ASP A 209 -3.58 -7.75 10.05
N LEU A 210 -4.50 -8.31 10.83
CA LEU A 210 -5.68 -7.56 11.27
C LEU A 210 -5.30 -6.40 12.18
N ALA A 211 -4.29 -6.58 13.04
CA ALA A 211 -3.80 -5.51 13.91
C ALA A 211 -3.16 -4.37 13.10
N VAL A 212 -2.29 -4.69 12.15
CA VAL A 212 -1.65 -3.67 11.28
C VAL A 212 -2.69 -2.91 10.46
N ARG A 213 -3.68 -3.64 9.91
CA ARG A 213 -4.78 -3.04 9.15
C ARG A 213 -5.67 -2.16 10.04
N ALA A 214 -5.98 -2.61 11.26
CA ALA A 214 -6.77 -1.83 12.22
C ALA A 214 -6.05 -0.56 12.67
N ASP A 215 -4.75 -0.62 12.96
CA ASP A 215 -3.93 0.54 13.33
C ASP A 215 -3.88 1.56 12.19
N LEU A 216 -3.68 1.10 10.95
CA LEU A 216 -3.70 1.97 9.77
C LEU A 216 -5.06 2.63 9.57
N TYR A 217 -6.16 1.89 9.65
CA TYR A 217 -7.48 2.52 9.55
C TYR A 217 -7.75 3.49 10.71
N ALA A 218 -7.36 3.16 11.94
CA ALA A 218 -7.50 4.07 13.08
C ALA A 218 -6.74 5.39 12.86
N GLU A 219 -5.54 5.33 12.27
CA GLU A 219 -4.74 6.50 11.90
C GLU A 219 -5.36 7.31 10.74
N HIS A 220 -6.09 6.65 9.84
CA HIS A 220 -6.65 7.30 8.64
C HIS A 220 -8.10 7.75 8.78
N LEU A 221 -8.89 7.17 9.68
CA LEU A 221 -10.31 7.49 9.85
C LEU A 221 -10.57 8.98 10.16
N PRO A 222 -9.85 9.63 11.09
CA PRO A 222 -10.04 11.06 11.34
C PRO A 222 -9.71 11.93 10.12
N ARG A 223 -8.67 11.57 9.36
CA ARG A 223 -8.29 12.25 8.12
C ARG A 223 -9.34 12.07 7.03
N GLN A 224 -9.86 10.86 6.87
CA GLN A 224 -10.96 10.55 5.95
C GLN A 224 -12.21 11.37 6.26
N ALA A 225 -12.60 11.46 7.53
CA ALA A 225 -13.74 12.28 7.94
C ALA A 225 -13.53 13.77 7.59
N ARG A 226 -12.32 14.30 7.81
CA ARG A 226 -11.96 15.66 7.43
C ARG A 226 -12.05 15.87 5.91
N TRP A 227 -11.48 14.97 5.11
CA TRP A 227 -11.48 15.12 3.64
C TRP A 227 -12.88 15.03 3.04
N GLN A 228 -13.73 14.14 3.56
CA GLN A 228 -15.14 14.06 3.18
C GLN A 228 -15.89 15.36 3.51
N ALA A 229 -15.63 15.95 4.68
CA ALA A 229 -16.21 17.25 5.03
C ALA A 229 -15.71 18.38 4.11
N GLN A 230 -14.42 18.38 3.75
CA GLN A 230 -13.87 19.33 2.78
C GLN A 230 -14.53 19.19 1.41
N LEU A 231 -14.76 17.94 0.95
CA LEU A 231 -15.37 17.67 -0.36
C LEU A 231 -16.81 18.18 -0.41
N LEU A 232 -17.58 17.94 0.65
CA LEU A 232 -18.95 18.45 0.79
C LEU A 232 -18.98 19.99 0.73
N ILE A 233 -18.04 20.66 1.41
CA ILE A 233 -17.96 22.13 1.38
C ILE A 233 -17.66 22.64 -0.03
N GLU A 234 -16.69 22.05 -0.75
CA GLU A 234 -16.39 22.43 -2.13
C GLU A 234 -17.58 22.17 -3.09
N GLU A 235 -18.29 21.05 -2.93
CA GLU A 235 -19.53 20.74 -3.67
C GLU A 235 -20.61 21.80 -3.44
N MET A 236 -20.86 22.18 -2.19
CA MET A 236 -21.86 23.21 -1.85
C MET A 236 -21.49 24.59 -2.40
N MET A 237 -20.20 24.97 -2.39
CA MET A 237 -19.75 26.24 -2.96
C MET A 237 -19.93 26.26 -4.48
N ALA A 238 -19.62 25.15 -5.17
CA ALA A 238 -19.82 25.04 -6.62
C ALA A 238 -21.30 25.17 -7.01
N GLU A 239 -22.21 24.54 -6.26
CA GLU A 239 -23.66 24.65 -6.47
C GLU A 239 -24.18 26.09 -6.29
N GLN A 240 -23.66 26.84 -5.30
CA GLN A 240 -24.03 28.24 -5.09
C GLN A 240 -23.59 29.15 -6.25
N ILE A 241 -22.42 28.90 -6.84
CA ILE A 241 -21.92 29.66 -8.00
C ILE A 241 -22.84 29.43 -9.21
N VAL A 242 -23.25 28.18 -9.46
CA VAL A 242 -24.17 27.85 -10.56
C VAL A 242 -25.56 28.43 -10.32
N ALA A 243 -26.05 28.48 -9.08
CA ALA A 243 -27.34 29.07 -8.75
C ALA A 243 -27.39 30.61 -8.84
N GLN A 244 -26.24 31.28 -8.90
CA GLN A 244 -26.12 32.74 -9.00
C GLN A 244 -25.76 33.25 -10.41
N ALA A 245 -25.46 32.35 -11.35
CA ALA A 245 -25.17 32.64 -12.76
C ALA A 245 -26.43 32.55 -13.63
#